data_AF-A0A536HWX1-F1
#
_entry.id   AF-A0A536HWX1-F1
#
_cell.length_a   1.000
_cell.length_b   1.000
_cell.length_c   1.000
_cell.angle_alpha   90.00
_cell.angle_beta   90.00
_cell.angle_gamma   90.00
#
_symmetry.space_group_name_H-M   'P 1'
#
loop_
_entity.id
_entity.type
_entity.pdbx_description
1 polymer ?
#
loop_
_entity_poly.entity_id
_entity_poly.type
_entity_poly.pdbx_seq_one_letter_code
_entity_poly.pdbx_strand_id
1 'polypeptide(L)'
;MIRRSAVAVVVIAVVSLAAWAFVIRPVLDTPERRVGAYLAATSSGNEGAALDAWVPYPATVLISDELRARRADLTRELTTLRVGRSYAIRSVDWWRTCCEPGRVDGERNAGLARMHVVVIDQAGAEHRLVFEVWVKNLVWWGDAAGETVKDWTLYEVHREGESCHLARPPFGC
;
A
#
# COMPACT_ATOMS: atom_id res chain seq x y z
N MET A 1 52.71 -37.17 -33.31
CA MET A 1 51.43 -37.64 -32.74
C MET A 1 51.40 -37.18 -31.28
N ILE A 2 50.95 -35.96 -31.00
CA ILE A 2 49.61 -35.61 -30.47
C ILE A 2 49.21 -36.44 -29.24
N ARG A 3 49.34 -35.86 -28.03
CA ARG A 3 48.20 -35.44 -27.20
C ARG A 3 48.67 -34.69 -25.95
N ARG A 4 48.47 -33.37 -25.98
CA ARG A 4 48.24 -32.54 -24.80
C ARG A 4 46.93 -33.00 -24.17
N SER A 5 46.86 -33.14 -22.85
CA SER A 5 45.58 -33.06 -22.12
C SER A 5 45.87 -32.60 -20.70
N ALA A 6 45.61 -31.32 -20.47
CA ALA A 6 45.54 -30.68 -19.18
C ALA A 6 44.43 -31.31 -18.34
N VAL A 7 44.69 -31.59 -17.06
CA VAL A 7 43.64 -31.90 -16.10
C VAL A 7 43.24 -30.59 -15.43
N ALA A 8 42.00 -30.20 -15.69
CA ALA A 8 41.40 -28.95 -15.28
C ALA A 8 41.21 -28.89 -13.75
N VAL A 9 41.59 -27.76 -13.16
CA VAL A 9 41.25 -27.39 -11.78
C VAL A 9 39.76 -27.03 -11.76
N VAL A 10 38.96 -27.85 -11.10
CA VAL A 10 37.53 -27.58 -10.88
C VAL A 10 37.41 -26.55 -9.75
N VAL A 11 37.18 -25.29 -10.12
CA VAL A 11 36.78 -24.24 -9.19
C VAL A 11 35.31 -24.46 -8.85
N ILE A 12 35.03 -24.94 -7.64
CA ILE A 12 33.67 -25.04 -7.11
C ILE A 12 33.24 -23.62 -6.74
N ALA A 13 32.44 -23.00 -7.61
CA ALA A 13 31.73 -21.76 -7.29
C ALA A 13 30.63 -22.08 -6.27
N VAL A 14 30.84 -21.68 -5.02
CA VAL A 14 29.80 -21.65 -3.99
C VAL A 14 28.81 -20.56 -4.37
N VAL A 15 27.79 -20.92 -5.16
CA VAL A 15 26.62 -20.08 -5.38
C VAL A 15 25.77 -20.18 -4.12
N SER A 16 25.80 -19.12 -3.32
CA SER A 16 25.00 -18.97 -2.11
C SER A 16 23.52 -19.20 -2.41
N LEU A 17 22.99 -20.31 -1.90
CA LEU A 17 21.57 -20.61 -1.81
C LEU A 17 20.92 -19.65 -0.80
N ALA A 18 20.70 -18.40 -1.21
CA ALA A 18 19.82 -17.44 -0.55
C ALA A 18 18.59 -17.13 -1.42
N ALA A 19 18.26 -18.04 -2.34
CA ALA A 19 16.97 -18.07 -3.00
C ALA A 19 16.09 -19.12 -2.30
N TRP A 20 14.77 -18.93 -2.35
CA TRP A 20 13.73 -19.84 -1.83
C TRP A 20 13.27 -19.61 -0.38
N ALA A 21 13.00 -18.36 -0.04
CA ALA A 21 11.80 -18.05 0.75
C ALA A 21 10.81 -17.23 -0.09
N PHE A 22 10.60 -17.64 -1.34
CA PHE A 22 9.44 -17.19 -2.11
C PHE A 22 8.25 -18.01 -1.58
N VAL A 23 7.71 -17.59 -0.44
CA VAL A 23 6.37 -17.99 -0.07
C VAL A 23 5.50 -17.42 -1.17
N ILE A 24 5.04 -18.27 -2.08
CA ILE A 24 3.92 -17.97 -2.96
C ILE A 24 2.73 -17.80 -2.02
N ARG A 25 2.64 -16.63 -1.38
CA ARG A 25 1.35 -16.15 -0.91
C ARG A 25 0.50 -16.13 -2.18
N PRO A 26 -0.73 -16.68 -2.16
CA PRO A 26 -1.67 -16.40 -3.24
C PRO A 26 -1.65 -14.88 -3.49
N VAL A 27 -2.04 -14.44 -4.69
CA VAL A 27 -2.14 -13.01 -5.04
C VAL A 27 -3.25 -12.37 -4.18
N LEU A 28 -3.06 -12.33 -2.87
CA LEU A 28 -3.96 -11.84 -1.86
C LEU A 28 -3.95 -10.33 -1.95
N ASP A 29 -5.13 -9.74 -2.12
CA ASP A 29 -5.28 -8.32 -1.88
C ASP A 29 -4.79 -8.07 -0.46
N THR A 30 -3.79 -7.19 -0.36
CA THR A 30 -3.15 -6.78 0.89
C THR A 30 -3.09 -5.26 0.86
N PRO A 31 -3.15 -4.59 2.02
CA PRO A 31 -2.97 -3.15 2.10
C PRO A 31 -1.68 -2.69 1.41
N GLU A 32 -0.58 -3.40 1.63
CA GLU A 32 0.74 -3.13 1.06
C GLU A 32 0.69 -3.12 -0.46
N ARG A 33 -0.03 -4.07 -1.06
CA ARG A 33 -0.15 -4.14 -2.53
C ARG A 33 -0.93 -2.95 -3.08
N ARG A 34 -1.98 -2.50 -2.39
CA ARG A 34 -2.76 -1.32 -2.81
C ARG A 34 -1.91 -0.05 -2.74
N VAL A 35 -1.14 0.13 -1.66
CA VAL A 35 -0.18 1.23 -1.52
C VAL A 35 0.90 1.14 -2.60
N GLY A 36 1.47 -0.06 -2.82
CA GLY A 36 2.50 -0.28 -3.83
C GLY A 36 2.03 0.02 -5.25
N ALA A 37 0.78 -0.30 -5.60
CA ALA A 37 0.20 0.03 -6.90
C ALA A 37 0.07 1.55 -7.10
N TYR A 38 -0.38 2.28 -6.09
CA TYR A 38 -0.43 3.74 -6.13
C TYR A 38 0.98 4.35 -6.31
N LEU A 39 1.96 3.90 -5.52
CA LEU A 39 3.33 4.40 -5.57
C LEU A 39 4.05 4.05 -6.90
N ALA A 40 3.73 2.90 -7.48
CA ALA A 40 4.21 2.55 -8.83
C ALA A 40 3.64 3.51 -9.89
N ALA A 41 2.36 3.87 -9.78
CA ALA A 41 1.73 4.82 -10.70
C ALA A 41 2.33 6.24 -10.55
N THR A 42 2.45 6.76 -9.33
CA THR A 42 3.05 8.09 -9.09
C THR A 42 4.52 8.15 -9.54
N SER A 43 5.31 7.11 -9.27
CA SER A 43 6.72 7.08 -9.69
C SER A 43 6.89 6.97 -11.21
N SER A 44 5.94 6.34 -11.90
CA SER A 44 5.90 6.29 -13.36
C SER A 44 5.36 7.57 -14.02
N GLY A 45 4.90 8.56 -13.22
CA GLY A 45 4.31 9.79 -13.74
C GLY A 45 2.90 9.60 -14.30
N ASN A 46 2.22 8.51 -13.94
CA ASN A 46 0.90 8.18 -14.46
C ASN A 46 -0.18 8.62 -13.45
N GLU A 47 -0.57 9.90 -13.53
CA GLU A 47 -1.59 10.49 -12.65
C GLU A 47 -2.93 9.75 -12.76
N GLY A 48 -3.32 9.34 -13.97
CA GLY A 48 -4.57 8.60 -14.21
C GLY A 48 -4.59 7.27 -13.48
N ALA A 49 -3.55 6.44 -13.63
CA ALA A 49 -3.46 5.17 -12.92
C ALA A 49 -3.35 5.34 -11.38
N ALA A 50 -2.70 6.41 -10.92
CA ALA A 50 -2.62 6.71 -9.49
C ALA A 50 -3.98 7.12 -8.94
N LEU A 51 -4.76 7.90 -9.69
CA LEU A 51 -6.13 8.21 -9.34
C LEU A 51 -7.00 6.95 -9.38
N ASP A 52 -6.93 6.13 -10.43
CA ASP A 52 -7.72 4.89 -10.53
C ASP A 52 -7.44 3.89 -9.40
N ALA A 53 -6.24 3.95 -8.80
CA ALA A 53 -5.87 3.11 -7.67
C ALA A 53 -6.69 3.41 -6.40
N TRP A 54 -7.29 4.59 -6.27
CA TRP A 54 -8.26 4.80 -5.20
C TRP A 54 -9.66 4.50 -5.71
N VAL A 55 -10.34 3.57 -5.04
CA VAL A 55 -11.73 3.26 -5.40
C VAL A 55 -12.62 4.26 -4.67
N PRO A 56 -13.57 4.91 -5.36
CA PRO A 56 -14.54 5.76 -4.68
C PRO A 56 -15.31 4.93 -3.65
N TYR A 57 -15.65 5.54 -2.51
CA TYR A 57 -16.59 4.92 -1.60
C TYR A 57 -17.86 4.49 -2.35
N PRO A 58 -18.51 3.39 -1.91
CA PRO A 58 -19.78 2.99 -2.49
C PRO A 58 -20.69 4.21 -2.57
N ALA A 59 -21.50 4.30 -3.63
CA ALA A 59 -22.29 5.50 -3.99
C ALA A 59 -23.19 6.05 -2.86
N THR A 60 -23.36 5.28 -1.79
CA THR A 60 -24.02 5.65 -0.54
C THR A 60 -23.22 6.61 0.36
N VAL A 61 -21.91 6.74 0.16
CA VAL A 61 -21.04 7.67 0.88
C VAL A 61 -20.77 8.89 -0.01
N LEU A 62 -21.35 10.02 0.39
CA LEU A 62 -21.10 11.30 -0.27
C LEU A 62 -19.69 11.78 0.09
N ILE A 63 -18.76 11.63 -0.84
CA ILE A 63 -17.44 12.27 -0.77
C ILE A 63 -17.62 13.76 -1.07
N SER A 64 -17.06 14.66 -0.25
CA SER A 64 -17.11 16.11 -0.50
C SER A 64 -16.30 16.49 -1.74
N ASP A 65 -16.67 17.58 -2.41
CA ASP A 65 -15.91 18.12 -3.55
C ASP A 65 -14.47 18.50 -3.12
N GLU A 66 -14.32 18.98 -1.89
CA GLU A 66 -13.03 19.28 -1.26
C GLU A 66 -12.12 18.05 -1.18
N LEU A 67 -12.64 16.89 -0.74
CA LEU A 67 -11.84 15.67 -0.67
C LEU A 67 -11.44 15.18 -2.07
N ARG A 68 -12.30 15.35 -3.08
CA ARG A 68 -11.96 15.00 -4.47
C ARG A 68 -10.89 15.93 -5.04
N ALA A 69 -11.00 17.23 -4.80
CA ALA A 69 -10.01 18.21 -5.23
C ALA A 69 -8.64 17.93 -4.59
N ARG A 70 -8.60 17.76 -3.27
CA ARG A 70 -7.37 17.42 -2.53
C ARG A 70 -6.71 16.13 -3.03
N ARG A 71 -7.51 15.09 -3.29
CA ARG A 71 -7.03 13.84 -3.90
C ARG A 71 -6.33 14.08 -5.23
N ALA A 72 -6.96 14.87 -6.11
CA ALA A 72 -6.42 15.20 -7.42
C ALA A 72 -5.11 16.00 -7.29
N ASP A 73 -5.12 17.04 -6.45
CA ASP A 73 -3.97 17.93 -6.26
C ASP A 73 -2.77 17.18 -5.67
N LEU A 74 -2.97 16.41 -4.59
CA LEU A 74 -1.90 15.61 -3.99
C LEU A 74 -1.37 14.57 -4.99
N THR A 75 -2.25 13.87 -5.70
CA THR A 75 -1.81 12.84 -6.66
C THR A 75 -1.02 13.46 -7.80
N ARG A 76 -1.45 14.61 -8.33
CA ARG A 76 -0.71 15.36 -9.33
C ARG A 76 0.66 15.79 -8.83
N GLU A 77 0.75 16.29 -7.60
CA GLU A 77 2.01 16.71 -7.01
C GLU A 77 2.97 15.52 -6.87
N LEU A 78 2.54 14.42 -6.25
CA LEU A 78 3.36 13.22 -6.05
C LEU A 78 3.81 12.60 -7.39
N THR A 79 2.92 12.63 -8.39
CA THR A 79 3.22 12.17 -9.75
C THR A 79 4.25 13.08 -10.44
N THR A 80 4.12 14.40 -10.29
CA THR A 80 5.07 15.38 -10.80
C THR A 80 6.45 15.17 -10.20
N LEU A 81 6.51 14.91 -8.89
CA LEU A 81 7.74 14.63 -8.14
C LEU A 81 8.30 13.20 -8.36
N ARG A 82 7.58 12.35 -9.09
CA ARG A 82 7.95 10.93 -9.35
C ARG A 82 8.17 10.12 -8.07
N VAL A 83 7.36 10.41 -7.05
CA VAL A 83 7.42 9.76 -5.74
C VAL A 83 7.07 8.28 -5.83
N GLY A 84 7.79 7.44 -5.09
CA GLY A 84 7.38 6.04 -4.86
C GLY A 84 8.28 4.98 -5.50
N ARG A 85 9.37 5.36 -6.19
CA ARG A 85 10.37 4.39 -6.67
C ARG A 85 11.08 3.68 -5.52
N SER A 86 11.30 4.39 -4.41
CA SER A 86 11.77 3.85 -3.15
C SER A 86 10.86 4.33 -2.03
N TYR A 87 10.46 3.40 -1.15
CA TYR A 87 9.62 3.70 0.01
C TYR A 87 9.81 2.67 1.11
N ALA A 88 9.42 3.04 2.33
CA ALA A 88 9.41 2.18 3.49
C ALA A 88 8.09 2.35 4.26
N ILE A 89 7.41 1.24 4.52
CA ILE A 89 6.27 1.22 5.44
C ILE A 89 6.84 1.21 6.87
N ARG A 90 6.58 2.27 7.63
CA ARG A 90 7.07 2.44 9.00
C ARG A 90 6.22 1.69 10.01
N SER A 91 4.91 1.76 9.86
CA SER A 91 3.95 1.13 10.75
C SER A 91 2.63 0.93 10.03
N VAL A 92 1.86 -0.04 10.55
CA VAL A 92 0.47 -0.26 10.16
C VAL A 92 -0.36 -0.27 11.44
N ASP A 93 -1.26 0.69 11.53
CA ASP A 93 -2.27 0.72 12.57
C ASP A 93 -3.51 -0.02 12.07
N TRP A 94 -3.84 -1.12 12.73
CA TRP A 94 -4.98 -1.96 12.41
C TRP A 94 -6.19 -1.52 13.21
N TRP A 95 -7.30 -1.30 12.51
CA TRP A 95 -8.53 -0.81 13.13
C TRP A 95 -9.69 -1.75 12.90
N ARG A 96 -10.35 -2.13 13.99
CA ARG A 96 -11.73 -2.61 13.93
C ARG A 96 -12.60 -1.41 13.64
N THR A 97 -13.37 -1.52 12.56
CA THR A 97 -14.18 -0.41 12.10
C THR A 97 -15.60 -0.48 12.70
N CYS A 98 -16.13 -1.66 13.08
CA CYS A 98 -17.49 -1.76 13.65
C CYS A 98 -17.60 -1.75 15.16
N CYS A 99 -18.79 -1.33 15.59
CA CYS A 99 -19.58 -1.80 16.75
C CYS A 99 -19.04 -1.22 18.05
N GLU A 100 -17.73 -1.27 18.16
CA GLU A 100 -16.89 -0.56 19.10
C GLU A 100 -15.58 -0.27 18.34
N PRO A 101 -15.55 0.81 17.57
CA PRO A 101 -14.39 1.05 16.76
C PRO A 101 -13.13 1.31 17.58
N GLY A 102 -11.99 0.83 17.09
CA GLY A 102 -10.74 0.98 17.82
C GLY A 102 -9.59 0.19 17.20
N ARG A 103 -8.39 0.44 17.72
CA ARG A 103 -7.19 -0.31 17.35
C ARG A 103 -7.32 -1.78 17.77
N VAL A 104 -6.81 -2.67 16.92
CA VAL A 104 -6.73 -4.12 17.18
C VAL A 104 -5.35 -4.65 16.84
N ASP A 105 -5.03 -5.83 17.38
CA ASP A 105 -3.76 -6.50 17.10
C ASP A 105 -3.83 -7.24 15.76
N GLY A 106 -3.36 -6.57 14.71
CA GLY A 106 -3.11 -7.19 13.41
C GLY A 106 -4.29 -7.23 12.44
N GLU A 107 -3.98 -7.71 11.23
CA GLU A 107 -4.90 -7.71 10.08
C GLU A 107 -6.19 -8.49 10.32
N ARG A 108 -6.14 -9.60 11.04
CA ARG A 108 -7.23 -10.60 11.11
C ARG A 108 -8.58 -9.99 11.48
N ASN A 109 -8.61 -9.07 12.43
CA ASN A 109 -9.85 -8.46 12.94
C ASN A 109 -10.05 -7.02 12.44
N ALA A 110 -9.22 -6.57 11.50
CA ALA A 110 -9.22 -5.20 11.01
C ALA A 110 -10.14 -5.01 9.80
N GLY A 111 -10.86 -3.90 9.75
CA GLY A 111 -11.56 -3.39 8.56
C GLY A 111 -10.83 -2.23 7.88
N LEU A 112 -9.81 -1.67 8.54
CA LEU A 112 -8.95 -0.58 8.08
C LEU A 112 -7.49 -0.88 8.45
N ALA A 113 -6.61 -0.69 7.49
CA ALA A 113 -5.17 -0.58 7.66
C ALA A 113 -4.76 0.87 7.40
N ARG A 114 -4.34 1.58 8.45
CA ARG A 114 -3.73 2.90 8.32
C ARG A 114 -2.22 2.73 8.26
N MET A 115 -1.65 2.96 7.09
CA MET A 115 -0.25 2.69 6.81
C MET A 115 0.55 3.99 6.79
N HIS A 116 1.57 4.07 7.64
CA HIS A 116 2.50 5.20 7.66
C HIS A 116 3.70 4.87 6.78
N VAL A 117 3.92 5.67 5.74
CA VAL A 117 4.89 5.36 4.69
C VAL A 117 5.81 6.56 4.48
N VAL A 118 7.11 6.29 4.48
CA VAL A 118 8.12 7.24 4.00
C VAL A 118 8.40 6.93 2.55
N VAL A 119 8.30 7.93 1.70
CA VAL A 119 8.53 7.82 0.26
C VAL A 119 9.60 8.81 -0.16
N ILE A 120 10.39 8.44 -1.15
CA ILE A 120 11.47 9.28 -1.67
C ILE A 120 11.08 9.77 -3.06
N ASP A 121 11.26 11.06 -3.32
CA ASP A 121 11.06 11.64 -4.64
C ASP A 121 12.30 11.51 -5.55
N GLN A 122 12.17 11.95 -6.80
CA GLN A 122 13.27 11.95 -7.77
C GLN A 122 14.49 12.78 -7.31
N ALA A 123 14.29 13.83 -6.53
CA ALA A 123 15.35 14.71 -6.03
C ALA A 123 16.01 14.15 -4.76
N GLY A 124 15.50 13.04 -4.22
CA GLY A 124 15.99 12.43 -2.99
C GLY A 124 15.38 13.01 -1.72
N ALA A 125 14.36 13.86 -1.80
CA ALA A 125 13.67 14.37 -0.62
C ALA A 125 12.65 13.34 -0.10
N GLU A 126 12.56 13.27 1.23
CA GLU A 126 11.64 12.39 1.92
C GLU A 126 10.27 13.05 2.11
N HIS A 127 9.21 12.28 1.87
CA HIS A 127 7.84 12.66 2.15
C HIS A 127 7.20 11.62 3.05
N ARG A 128 6.39 12.07 4.02
CA ARG A 128 5.67 11.19 4.94
C ARG A 128 4.20 11.19 4.58
N LEU A 129 3.71 10.02 4.20
CA LEU A 129 2.34 9.81 3.75
C LEU A 129 1.64 8.81 4.66
N VAL A 130 0.34 9.01 4.81
CA VAL A 130 -0.57 8.09 5.48
C VAL A 130 -1.56 7.58 4.45
N PHE A 131 -1.66 6.26 4.34
CA PHE A 131 -2.59 5.59 3.45
C PHE A 131 -3.69 4.91 4.26
N GLU A 132 -4.95 5.18 3.93
CA GLU A 132 -6.09 4.49 4.51
C GLU A 132 -6.61 3.45 3.53
N VAL A 133 -6.34 2.19 3.85
CA VAL A 133 -6.75 1.03 3.05
C VAL A 133 -7.86 0.29 3.80
N TRP A 134 -9.04 0.18 3.17
CA TRP A 134 -10.23 -0.41 3.78
C TRP A 134 -10.68 -1.66 3.03
N VAL A 135 -11.50 -2.48 3.68
CA VAL A 135 -12.19 -3.60 3.03
C VAL A 135 -13.40 -3.08 2.21
N LYS A 136 -13.49 -3.44 0.92
CA LYS A 136 -14.40 -2.88 -0.10
C LYS A 136 -15.90 -3.08 0.16
N ASN A 137 -16.27 -4.20 0.78
CA ASN A 137 -17.66 -4.63 0.96
C ASN A 137 -18.06 -4.64 2.44
N LEU A 138 -18.04 -3.48 3.10
CA LEU A 138 -18.61 -3.33 4.44
C LEU A 138 -20.16 -3.35 4.37
N VAL A 139 -20.75 -4.41 3.81
CA VAL A 139 -22.21 -4.50 3.60
C VAL A 139 -22.91 -4.62 4.95
N TRP A 140 -22.31 -5.38 5.86
CA TRP A 140 -22.49 -5.28 7.30
C TRP A 140 -21.15 -5.67 7.89
N TRP A 141 -20.61 -4.80 8.72
CA TRP A 141 -19.50 -4.91 9.65
C TRP A 141 -19.01 -6.28 10.23
N GLY A 142 -19.69 -7.41 9.96
CA GLY A 142 -19.28 -8.76 10.33
C GLY A 142 -18.12 -9.33 9.50
N ASP A 143 -17.81 -8.78 8.31
CA ASP A 143 -16.71 -9.27 7.47
C ASP A 143 -15.32 -8.90 8.00
N ALA A 144 -15.24 -7.96 8.95
CA ALA A 144 -14.02 -7.71 9.73
C ALA A 144 -13.76 -8.82 10.76
N ALA A 145 -14.77 -9.62 11.11
CA ALA A 145 -14.71 -10.65 12.15
C ALA A 145 -14.47 -12.03 11.52
N GLY A 146 -13.20 -12.35 11.24
CA GLY A 146 -12.76 -13.74 11.07
C GLY A 146 -12.58 -14.26 9.65
N GLU A 147 -12.94 -13.49 8.61
CA GLU A 147 -12.62 -13.86 7.23
C GLU A 147 -11.11 -13.78 6.96
N THR A 148 -10.56 -14.83 6.33
CA THR A 148 -9.12 -14.93 6.06
C THR A 148 -8.69 -14.20 4.79
N VAL A 149 -9.62 -13.89 3.89
CA VAL A 149 -9.35 -13.19 2.63
C VAL A 149 -10.17 -11.91 2.59
N LYS A 150 -9.48 -10.78 2.47
CA LYS A 150 -10.09 -9.44 2.48
C LYS A 150 -9.86 -8.75 1.15
N ASP A 151 -10.92 -8.17 0.60
CA ASP A 151 -10.81 -7.30 -0.58
C ASP A 151 -10.44 -5.89 -0.11
N TRP A 152 -9.14 -5.67 0.11
CA TRP A 152 -8.59 -4.37 0.48
C TRP A 152 -8.66 -3.39 -0.67
N THR A 153 -8.78 -2.11 -0.37
CA THR A 153 -8.96 -1.02 -1.34
C THR A 153 -8.39 0.26 -0.76
N LEU A 154 -7.64 1.03 -1.56
CA LEU A 154 -7.15 2.34 -1.13
C LEU A 154 -8.28 3.37 -1.22
N TYR A 155 -8.56 4.06 -0.11
CA TYR A 155 -9.62 5.07 -0.02
C TYR A 155 -9.09 6.48 0.12
N GLU A 156 -8.00 6.66 0.87
CA GLU A 156 -7.38 7.97 1.09
C GLU A 156 -5.87 7.84 1.15
N VAL A 157 -5.17 8.83 0.58
CA VAL A 157 -3.79 9.15 0.96
C VAL A 157 -3.71 10.62 1.34
N HIS A 158 -2.90 10.90 2.36
CA HIS A 158 -2.61 12.25 2.79
C HIS A 158 -1.20 12.38 3.37
N ARG A 159 -0.74 13.61 3.63
CA ARG A 159 0.51 13.80 4.37
C ARG A 159 0.32 13.50 5.85
N GLU A 160 1.37 12.99 6.47
CA GLU A 160 1.40 12.83 7.92
C GLU A 160 1.22 14.20 8.60
N GLY A 161 0.28 14.29 9.55
CA GLY A 161 -0.06 15.52 10.26
C GLY A 161 -1.22 16.33 9.64
N GLU A 162 -1.65 16.01 8.42
CA GLU A 162 -2.92 16.54 7.88
C GLU A 162 -4.11 15.81 8.52
N SER A 163 -5.20 16.54 8.79
CA SER A 163 -6.47 15.96 9.22
C SER A 163 -7.11 15.18 8.07
N CYS A 164 -7.71 14.02 8.37
CA CYS A 164 -8.57 13.25 7.49
C CYS A 164 -9.92 13.98 7.34
N HIS A 165 -10.35 14.23 6.11
CA HIS A 165 -11.52 15.07 5.81
C HIS A 165 -12.82 14.28 5.58
N LEU A 166 -12.95 13.08 6.16
CA LEU A 166 -14.26 12.46 6.29
C LEU A 166 -15.11 13.31 7.23
N ALA A 167 -16.26 13.82 6.77
CA ALA A 167 -17.11 14.76 7.52
C ALA A 167 -17.50 14.27 8.94
N ARG A 168 -17.44 12.96 9.15
CA ARG A 168 -17.30 12.29 10.45
C ARG A 168 -16.37 11.10 10.21
N PRO A 169 -15.06 11.18 10.47
CA PRO A 169 -14.22 10.00 10.39
C PRO A 169 -14.69 9.12 11.54
N PRO A 170 -15.29 7.95 11.29
CA PRO A 170 -15.82 7.12 12.38
C PRO A 170 -14.71 6.69 13.37
N PHE A 171 -13.43 6.87 13.00
CA PHE A 171 -12.25 6.38 13.73
C PHE A 171 -11.20 7.46 14.06
N GLY A 172 -11.53 8.74 13.87
CA GLY A 172 -10.57 9.85 14.07
C GLY A 172 -9.34 9.77 13.16
N CYS A 173 -8.46 10.76 13.31
CA CYS A 173 -7.09 10.74 12.80
C CYS A 173 -6.20 10.53 14.02
#